data_AF-A0A2U1N302-F1
#
_entry.id   AF-A0A2U1N302-F1
#
_cell.length_a   1.000
_cell.length_b   1.000
_cell.length_c   1.000
_cell.angle_alpha   90.00
_cell.angle_beta   90.00
_cell.angle_gamma   90.00
#
_symmetry.space_group_name_H-M   'P 1'
#
loop_
_entity.id
_entity.type
_entity.pdbx_description
1 polymer ?
#
loop_
_entity_poly.entity_id
_entity_poly.type
_entity_poly.pdbx_seq_one_letter_code
_entity_poly.pdbx_strand_id
1 'polypeptide(L)' 'MDSGSGSGTGVLSDDYESLISTTDADLLKRSWRNEKVAPEILQFEGSLVQRSRGQTQLMVLTYNFRILCLPLIS' A
#
# COMPACT_ATOMS: atom_id res chain seq x y z
N MET A 1 9.34 27.30 -39.28
CA MET A 1 8.27 27.06 -38.29
C MET A 1 7.87 25.61 -38.45
N ASP A 2 8.22 24.77 -37.49
CA ASP A 2 7.56 23.47 -37.34
C ASP A 2 7.37 23.24 -35.84
N SER A 3 6.11 23.32 -35.43
CA SER A 3 5.67 23.20 -34.05
C SER A 3 5.41 21.72 -33.76
N GLY A 4 6.41 21.03 -33.23
CA GLY A 4 6.26 19.67 -32.71
C GLY A 4 5.67 19.68 -31.30
N SER A 5 4.34 19.76 -31.21
CA SER A 5 3.58 19.57 -29.98
C SER A 5 3.69 18.11 -29.50
N GLY A 6 4.66 17.84 -28.64
CA GLY A 6 4.87 16.55 -27.98
C GLY A 6 4.28 16.55 -26.57
N SER A 7 2.97 16.32 -26.50
CA SER A 7 2.20 15.77 -25.37
C SER A 7 2.96 15.58 -24.04
N GLY A 8 2.76 16.51 -23.10
CA GLY A 8 3.15 16.38 -21.69
C GLY A 8 2.30 15.39 -20.89
N THR A 9 1.78 14.34 -21.53
CA THR A 9 0.79 13.42 -20.93
C THR A 9 1.43 12.16 -20.32
N GLY A 10 2.70 11.86 -20.60
CA GLY A 10 3.40 10.69 -20.05
C GLY A 10 3.75 10.80 -18.56
N VAL A 11 4.13 11.99 -18.08
CA VAL A 11 4.59 12.18 -16.69
C VAL A 11 3.46 11.98 -15.68
N LEU A 12 2.24 12.42 -15.99
CA LEU A 12 1.08 12.27 -15.09
C LEU A 12 0.58 10.83 -14.99
N SER A 13 0.79 10.00 -16.03
CA SER A 13 0.33 8.61 -16.06
C SER A 13 1.22 7.71 -15.21
N ASP A 14 2.54 7.88 -15.27
CA ASP A 14 3.49 7.09 -14.48
C ASP A 14 3.43 7.45 -13.00
N ASP A 15 3.25 8.73 -12.66
CA ASP A 15 3.05 9.18 -11.29
C ASP A 15 1.72 8.66 -10.71
N TYR A 16 0.65 8.58 -11.52
CA TYR A 16 -0.64 8.05 -11.10
C TYR A 16 -0.58 6.53 -10.89
N GLU A 17 0.06 5.77 -11.77
CA GLU A 17 0.32 4.33 -11.60
C GLU A 17 1.24 4.06 -10.42
N SER A 18 2.26 4.90 -10.18
CA SER A 18 3.11 4.81 -8.99
C SER A 18 2.33 5.12 -7.70
N LEU A 19 1.39 6.06 -7.73
CA LEU A 19 0.50 6.38 -6.61
C LEU A 19 -0.51 5.26 -6.33
N ILE A 20 -1.01 4.59 -7.38
CA ILE A 20 -1.85 3.39 -7.29
C ILE A 20 -1.03 2.18 -6.79
N SER A 21 0.24 2.11 -7.18
CA SER A 21 1.17 1.04 -6.80
C SER A 21 1.70 1.17 -5.37
N THR A 22 1.55 2.34 -4.73
CA THR A 22 1.86 2.49 -3.31
C THR A 22 0.91 1.63 -2.47
N THR A 23 1.36 0.42 -2.15
CA THR A 23 0.62 -0.48 -1.28
C THR A 23 0.72 0.04 0.16
N ASP A 24 -0.31 -0.18 0.98
CA ASP A 24 -0.29 0.22 2.40
C ASP A 24 0.95 -0.29 3.17
N ALA A 25 1.52 -1.42 2.72
CA ALA A 25 2.78 -1.97 3.22
C ALA A 25 4.00 -1.07 2.95
N ASP A 26 4.07 -0.39 1.80
CA ASP A 26 5.17 0.53 1.45
C ASP A 26 5.10 1.82 2.28
N LEU A 27 3.89 2.33 2.50
CA LEU A 27 3.65 3.47 3.39
C LEU A 27 4.04 3.14 4.84
N LEU A 28 3.67 1.96 5.34
CA LEU A 28 4.08 1.50 6.68
C LEU A 28 5.60 1.31 6.79
N LYS A 29 6.24 0.68 5.80
CA LYS A 29 7.71 0.52 5.75
C LYS A 29 8.42 1.88 5.78
N ARG A 30 7.90 2.88 5.06
CA ARG A 30 8.44 4.25 5.06
C ARG A 30 8.23 4.92 6.41
N SER A 31 7.02 4.88 6.96
CA SER A 31 6.68 5.49 8.26
C SER A 31 7.56 4.92 9.37
N TRP A 32 7.74 3.60 9.41
CA TRP A 32 8.59 2.92 10.37
C TRP A 32 10.06 3.35 10.27
N ARG A 33 10.61 3.42 9.05
CA ARG A 33 11.99 3.90 8.87
C ARG A 33 12.17 5.33 9.35
N ASN A 34 11.19 6.20 9.08
CA ASN A 34 11.20 7.57 9.59
C ASN A 34 11.14 7.62 11.12
N GLU A 35 10.26 6.85 11.74
CA GLU A 35 10.16 6.77 13.20
C GLU A 35 11.45 6.25 13.84
N LYS A 36 12.18 5.36 13.16
CA LYS A 36 13.46 4.83 13.67
C LYS A 36 14.62 5.82 13.65
N VAL A 37 14.55 6.86 12.83
CA VAL A 37 15.61 7.86 12.72
C VAL A 37 15.24 9.19 13.38
N ALA A 38 13.95 9.40 13.68
CA ALA A 38 13.48 10.61 14.35
C ALA A 38 13.79 10.54 15.86
N PRO A 39 14.47 11.55 16.43
CA PRO A 39 14.63 11.63 17.89
C PRO A 39 13.33 12.02 18.61
N GLU A 40 12.39 12.65 17.90
CA GLU A 40 11.04 12.97 18.36
C GLU A 40 9.98 11.95 17.92
N ILE A 41 8.87 11.89 18.66
CA ILE A 41 7.71 11.04 18.34
C ILE A 41 6.94 11.67 17.18
N LEU A 42 6.87 10.96 16.05
CA LEU A 42 6.12 11.38 14.86
C LEU A 42 4.61 11.19 15.02
N GLN A 43 3.84 11.84 14.15
CA GLN A 43 2.37 11.75 14.19
C GLN A 43 1.87 10.34 13.86
N PHE A 44 0.79 9.94 14.54
CA PHE A 44 0.18 8.65 14.34
C PHE A 44 -0.71 8.63 13.09
N GLU A 45 -0.34 7.81 12.11
CA GLU A 45 -1.10 7.61 10.87
C GLU A 45 -2.29 6.65 11.06
N GLY A 46 -3.30 7.09 11.82
CA GLY A 46 -4.42 6.25 12.23
C GLY A 46 -5.20 5.61 11.09
N SER A 47 -5.43 6.36 10.00
CA SER A 47 -6.14 5.85 8.82
C SER A 47 -5.37 4.74 8.10
N LEU A 48 -4.04 4.83 8.04
CA LEU A 48 -3.18 3.81 7.43
C LEU A 48 -3.17 2.53 8.28
N VAL A 49 -3.02 2.68 9.60
CA VAL A 49 -3.00 1.55 10.53
C VAL A 49 -4.32 0.80 10.55
N GLN A 50 -5.46 1.51 10.55
CA GLN A 50 -6.78 0.87 10.52
C GLN A 50 -7.01 0.08 9.22
N ARG A 51 -6.69 0.67 8.06
CA ARG A 51 -6.83 -0.03 6.76
C ARG A 51 -5.94 -1.27 6.67
N SER A 52 -4.67 -1.15 7.05
CA SER A 52 -3.73 -2.27 7.04
C SER A 52 -4.13 -3.40 7.99
N ARG A 53 -4.65 -3.06 9.18
CA ARG A 53 -5.15 -4.05 10.14
C ARG A 53 -6.38 -4.78 9.60
N GLY A 54 -7.31 -4.07 8.96
CA GLY A 54 -8.47 -4.68 8.30
C GLY A 54 -8.06 -5.66 7.20
N GLN A 55 -7.14 -5.25 6.31
CA GLN A 55 -6.62 -6.13 5.25
C GLN A 55 -5.92 -7.37 5.82
N THR A 56 -5.08 -7.20 6.85
CA THR A 56 -4.40 -8.33 7.52
C THR A 56 -5.39 -9.29 8.16
N GLN A 57 -6.43 -8.80 8.82
CA GLN A 57 -7.46 -9.65 9.43
C GLN A 57 -8.24 -10.44 8.37
N LEU A 58 -8.69 -9.78 7.30
CA LEU A 58 -9.38 -10.46 6.19
C LEU A 58 -8.51 -11.53 5.54
N MET A 59 -7.22 -11.21 5.35
CA MET A 59 -6.23 -12.14 4.83
C MET A 59 -6.10 -13.37 5.75
N VAL A 60 -5.83 -13.18 7.05
CA VAL A 60 -5.68 -14.26 8.04
C VAL A 60 -6.94 -15.11 8.18
N LEU A 61 -8.13 -14.50 8.20
CA LEU A 61 -9.40 -15.21 8.27
C LEU A 61 -9.64 -16.06 7.02
N THR A 62 -9.32 -15.52 5.84
CA THR A 62 -9.40 -16.25 4.57
C THR A 62 -8.42 -17.42 4.55
N TYR A 63 -7.18 -17.23 4.99
CA TYR A 63 -6.20 -18.32 5.10
C TYR A 63 -6.64 -19.38 6.11
N ASN A 64 -7.13 -18.99 7.29
CA ASN A 64 -7.64 -19.94 8.29
C ASN A 64 -8.84 -20.71 7.77
N PHE A 65 -9.80 -20.05 7.12
CA PHE A 65 -10.96 -20.71 6.51
C PHE A 65 -10.53 -21.70 5.43
N ARG A 66 -9.59 -21.32 4.55
CA ARG A 66 -9.04 -22.23 3.53
C ARG A 66 -8.33 -23.43 4.15
N ILE A 67 -7.55 -23.24 5.21
CA ILE A 67 -6.83 -24.32 5.89
C ILE A 67 -7.80 -25.27 6.61
N LEU A 68 -8.82 -24.74 7.29
CA LEU A 68 -9.78 -25.53 8.06
C LEU A 68 -10.81 -26.25 7.16
N CYS A 69 -11.17 -25.68 6.01
CA CYS A 69 -12.14 -26.27 5.09
C CYS A 69 -11.51 -27.16 4.01
N LEU A 70 -10.19 -27.06 3.73
CA LEU A 70 -9.51 -27.93 2.75
C LEU A 70 -9.68 -29.45 3.01
N PRO A 71 -9.49 -29.95 4.24
CA PRO A 71 -9.61 -31.39 4.51
C PRO A 71 -11.05 -31.89 4.63
N LEU A 72 -12.06 -31.00 4.63
CA LEU A 72 -13.48 -31.37 4.72
C LEU A 72 -14.17 -31.50 3.34
N ILE A 73 -13.45 -31.20 2.25
CA ILE A 73 -13.95 -31.21 0.87
C ILE A 73 -13.29 -32.32 0.02
N SER A 74 -12.31 -33.06 0.58
CA SER A 74 -11.67 -34.23 -0.05
C SER A 74 -12.14 -35.54 0.56
#